data_AF-A0A2M8NFZ0-F1
#
_entry.id   AF-A0A2M8NFZ0-F1
#
_cell.length_a   1.000
_cell.length_b   1.000
_cell.length_c   1.000
_cell.angle_alpha   90.00
_cell.angle_beta   90.00
_cell.angle_gamma   90.00
#
_symmetry.space_group_name_H-M   'P 1'
#
loop_
_entity.id
_entity.type
_entity.pdbx_description
1 polymer ?
#
loop_
_entity_poly.entity_id
_entity_poly.type
_entity_poly.pdbx_seq_one_letter_code
_entity_poly.pdbx_strand_id
1 'polypeptide(L)' 'LIAVFRFLDRDLFPTLRAAVKPGGRIIYQTFNTRYRPPQPFNPDHLVRIGELAGIFADWRILHLSEPHFTTQVVAIKP' A
#
# COMPACT_ATOMS: atom_id res chain seq x y z
N LEU A 1 9.42 11.84 2.11
CA LEU A 1 8.09 11.42 1.64
C LEU A 1 8.32 10.33 0.62
N ILE A 2 7.59 9.21 0.72
CA ILE A 2 7.57 8.18 -0.32
C ILE A 2 6.14 8.06 -0.81
N ALA A 3 5.95 7.99 -2.13
CA ALA A 3 4.64 7.82 -2.74
C ALA A 3 4.70 6.68 -3.77
N VAL A 4 3.80 5.71 -3.65
CA VAL A 4 3.76 4.50 -4.48
C VAL A 4 2.35 4.36 -5.06
N PHE A 5 2.26 4.24 -6.38
CA PHE A 5 1.00 4.17 -7.10
C PHE A 5 1.00 3.03 -8.11
N ARG A 6 -0.09 2.25 -8.14
CA ARG A 6 -0.33 1.16 -9.12
C ARG A 6 0.83 0.16 -9.20
N PHE A 7 1.49 -0.06 -8.08
CA PHE A 7 2.62 -0.96 -7.95
C PHE A 7 2.42 -1.78 -6.67
N LEU A 8 2.79 -3.05 -6.71
CA LEU A 8 2.84 -3.92 -5.55
C LEU A 8 3.96 -4.93 -5.72
N ASP A 9 4.91 -4.84 -4.80
CA ASP A 9 5.91 -5.84 -4.52
C ASP A 9 6.04 -5.92 -3.00
N ARG A 10 5.79 -7.11 -2.45
CA ARG A 10 5.74 -7.33 -1.00
C ARG A 10 7.14 -7.32 -0.39
N ASP A 11 8.15 -7.71 -1.15
CA ASP A 11 9.53 -7.79 -0.68
C ASP A 11 10.16 -6.40 -0.53
N LEU A 12 9.56 -5.37 -1.13
CA LEU A 12 10.00 -3.98 -0.99
C LEU A 12 9.48 -3.29 0.27
N PHE A 13 8.49 -3.82 0.99
CA PHE A 13 7.97 -3.14 2.18
C PHE A 13 9.02 -2.86 3.26
N PRO A 14 9.93 -3.79 3.61
CA PRO A 14 11.03 -3.50 4.55
C PRO A 14 11.88 -2.31 4.11
N THR A 15 12.29 -2.28 2.84
CA THR A 15 13.12 -1.22 2.26
C THR A 15 12.40 0.13 2.22
N LEU A 16 11.13 0.14 1.78
CA LEU A 16 10.29 1.34 1.76
C LEU A 16 10.12 1.91 3.16
N ARG A 17 9.81 1.05 4.14
CA ARG A 17 9.63 1.45 5.56
C ARG A 17 10.92 1.98 6.17
N ALA A 18 12.08 1.39 5.84
CA ALA A 18 13.38 1.85 6.30
C ALA A 18 13.77 3.21 5.72
N ALA A 19 13.46 3.47 4.45
CA ALA A 19 13.80 4.72 3.76
C ALA A 19 12.99 5.94 4.24
N VAL A 20 11.82 5.74 4.85
CA VAL A 20 11.08 6.84 5.50
C VAL A 20 11.73 7.17 6.84
N LYS A 21 12.15 8.43 7.02
CA LYS A 21 12.63 8.96 8.31
C LYS A 21 11.49 9.07 9.34
N PRO A 22 11.76 9.02 10.67
CA PRO A 22 10.77 9.35 11.69
C PRO A 22 10.07 10.69 11.40
N GLY A 23 8.76 10.78 11.63
CA GLY A 23 7.92 11.91 11.23
C GLY A 23 7.65 12.03 9.71
N GLY A 24 8.31 11.20 8.89
CA GLY A 24 8.09 11.09 7.46
C GLY A 24 6.78 10.40 7.11
N ARG A 25 6.39 10.47 5.85
CA ARG A 25 5.12 9.95 5.33
C ARG A 25 5.32 8.93 4.23
N ILE A 26 4.41 7.95 4.20
CA ILE A 26 4.14 7.11 3.03
C ILE A 26 2.73 7.38 2.50
N ILE A 27 2.61 7.41 1.18
CA ILE A 27 1.35 7.40 0.45
C ILE A 27 1.40 6.16 -0.44
N TYR A 28 0.46 5.24 -0.27
CA TYR A 28 0.42 4.00 -1.05
C TYR A 28 -0.99 3.81 -1.60
N GLN A 29 -1.10 3.69 -2.92
CA GLN A 29 -2.37 3.37 -3.57
C GLN A 29 -2.15 2.34 -4.67
N THR A 30 -2.81 1.20 -4.59
CA THR A 30 -2.71 0.15 -5.61
C THR A 30 -4.03 -0.58 -5.82
N PHE A 31 -4.09 -1.44 -6.83
CA PHE A 31 -5.25 -2.26 -7.11
C PHE A 31 -5.36 -3.39 -6.10
N ASN A 32 -6.56 -3.63 -5.62
CA ASN A 32 -6.84 -4.72 -4.70
C ASN A 32 -7.51 -5.90 -5.40
N THR A 33 -7.76 -6.97 -4.65
CA THR A 33 -8.35 -8.22 -5.17
C THR A 33 -9.76 -8.08 -5.76
N ARG A 34 -10.41 -6.91 -5.62
CA ARG A 34 -11.68 -6.61 -6.33
C ARG A 34 -11.45 -6.17 -7.78
N TYR A 35 -10.22 -5.82 -8.17
CA TYR A 35 -9.89 -5.51 -9.55
C TYR A 35 -10.07 -6.75 -10.44
N ARG A 36 -10.52 -6.54 -11.68
CA ARG A 36 -10.72 -7.59 -12.68
C ARG A 36 -9.90 -7.23 -13.94
N PRO A 37 -8.59 -7.51 -13.93
CA PRO A 37 -7.71 -7.20 -15.05
C PRO A 37 -7.96 -8.13 -16.24
N PRO A 38 -7.72 -7.67 -17.48
CA PRO A 38 -7.67 -8.54 -18.64
C PRO A 38 -6.51 -9.54 -18.52
N GLN A 39 -6.68 -10.75 -19.05
CA GLN A 39 -5.65 -11.77 -19.03
C GLN A 39 -4.69 -11.63 -20.24
N PRO A 40 -3.40 -11.95 -20.09
CA PRO A 40 -2.76 -12.47 -18.88
C PRO A 40 -2.43 -11.37 -17.85
N PHE A 41 -2.67 -11.65 -16.57
CA PHE A 41 -2.30 -10.78 -15.45
C PHE A 41 -1.92 -11.62 -14.23
N ASN A 42 -0.81 -11.28 -13.56
CA ASN A 42 -0.41 -11.96 -12.33
C ASN A 42 -1.22 -11.41 -11.13
N PRO A 43 -2.12 -12.21 -10.52
CA PRO A 43 -2.94 -11.77 -9.38
C PRO A 43 -2.12 -11.38 -8.15
N ASP A 44 -0.84 -11.78 -8.05
CA ASP A 44 0.03 -11.40 -6.94
C ASP A 44 0.29 -9.89 -6.88
N HIS A 45 0.11 -9.16 -7.99
CA HIS A 45 0.18 -7.71 -8.00
C HIS A 45 -1.09 -7.02 -7.46
N LEU A 46 -2.09 -7.79 -7.01
CA LEU A 46 -3.25 -7.26 -6.30
C LEU A 46 -3.04 -7.35 -4.79
N VAL A 47 -3.29 -6.23 -4.12
CA VAL A 47 -3.21 -6.17 -2.66
C VAL A 47 -4.48 -6.77 -2.05
N ARG A 48 -4.35 -7.54 -0.98
CA ARG A 48 -5.52 -8.05 -0.27
C ARG A 48 -6.18 -6.91 0.52
N ILE A 49 -7.48 -7.02 0.68
CA ILE A 49 -8.27 -6.12 1.55
C ILE A 49 -7.67 -6.15 2.96
N GLY A 50 -7.42 -4.96 3.52
CA GLY A 50 -6.79 -4.79 4.83
C GLY A 50 -5.27 -5.04 4.90
N GLU A 51 -4.62 -5.48 3.81
CA GLU A 51 -3.20 -5.83 3.84
C GLU A 51 -2.30 -4.61 4.09
N LEU A 52 -2.56 -3.48 3.41
CA LEU A 52 -1.79 -2.25 3.66
C LEU A 52 -2.01 -1.70 5.07
N ALA A 53 -3.21 -1.88 5.63
CA ALA A 53 -3.49 -1.47 7.01
C ALA A 53 -2.63 -2.27 8.01
N GLY A 54 -2.52 -3.59 7.80
CA GLY A 54 -1.65 -4.46 8.59
C GLY A 54 -0.17 -4.11 8.43
N ILE A 55 0.28 -3.85 7.19
CA ILE A 55 1.67 -3.48 6.90
C ILE A 55 2.09 -2.20 7.63
N PHE A 56 1.19 -1.22 7.78
CA PHE A 56 1.48 0.06 8.43
C PHE A 56 0.80 0.20 9.81
N ALA A 57 0.45 -0.91 10.45
CA ALA A 57 -0.31 -0.90 11.72
C ALA A 57 0.45 -0.23 12.88
N ASP A 58 1.78 -0.22 12.81
CA ASP A 58 2.66 0.43 13.79
C ASP A 58 2.96 1.91 13.45
N TRP A 59 2.38 2.43 12.36
CA TRP A 59 2.50 3.84 11.97
C TRP A 59 1.21 4.59 12.28
N ARG A 60 1.29 5.91 12.39
CA ARG A 60 0.09 6.74 12.54
C ARG A 60 -0.63 6.88 11.21
N ILE A 61 -1.68 6.09 11.00
CA ILE A 61 -2.54 6.17 9.81
C ILE A 61 -3.33 7.48 9.82
N LEU A 62 -3.22 8.25 8.74
CA LEU A 62 -3.98 9.48 8.49
C LEU A 62 -5.16 9.25 7.54
N HIS A 63 -5.00 8.31 6.61
CA HIS A 63 -6.02 7.92 5.64
C HIS A 63 -5.90 6.43 5.37
N LEU A 64 -7.03 5.74 5.39
CA LEU A 64 -7.16 4.36 4.96
C LEU A 64 -8.52 4.24 4.27
N SER A 65 -8.51 3.83 3.00
CA SER A 65 -9.74 3.68 2.23
C SER A 65 -9.58 2.60 1.17
N GLU A 66 -10.66 1.89 0.87
CA GLU A 66 -10.67 0.81 -0.12
C GLU A 66 -11.81 0.97 -1.13
N PRO A 67 -11.86 2.08 -1.90
CA PRO A 67 -12.96 2.35 -2.80
C PRO A 67 -12.84 1.49 -4.07
N HIS A 68 -13.97 0.91 -4.47
CA HIS A 68 -14.07 0.06 -5.67
C HIS A 68 -13.00 -1.03 -5.68
N PHE A 69 -12.04 -0.93 -6.60
CA PHE A 69 -10.94 -1.87 -6.81
C PHE A 69 -9.56 -1.33 -6.39
N THR A 70 -9.52 -0.25 -5.60
CA THR A 70 -8.26 0.33 -5.10
C THR A 70 -8.19 0.28 -3.58
N THR A 71 -6.99 0.12 -3.04
CA THR A 71 -6.69 0.30 -1.61
C THR A 71 -5.70 1.46 -1.49
N GLN A 72 -5.94 2.34 -0.52
CA GLN A 72 -5.21 3.59 -0.29
C GLN A 72 -4.82 3.70 1.17
N VAL A 73 -3.56 4.03 1.45
CA VAL A 73 -3.05 4.35 2.78
C VAL A 73 -2.19 5.61 2.74
N VAL A 74 -2.40 6.49 3.71
CA VAL A 74 -1.45 7.55 4.09
C VAL A 74 -1.09 7.35 5.56
N ALA A 75 0.19 7.20 5.87
CA ALA A 75 0.66 6.98 7.24
C ALA A 75 1.92 7.80 7.55
N ILE A 76 2.06 8.21 8.81
CA ILE A 76 3.26 8.85 9.36
C ILE A 76 4.05 7.83 10.16
N LYS A 77 5.34 7.70 9.85
CA LYS A 77 6.26 6.90 10.65
C LYS A 77 6.47 7.57 12.02
N PRO A 78 6.29 6.85 13.13
CA PRO A 78 6.57 7.38 14.47
C PRO A 78 8.00 7.90 14.60
#